data_AF-A0AAV7VXE4-F1
#
_entry.id   AF-A0AAV7VXE4-F1
#
_cell.length_a   1.000
_cell.length_b   1.000
_cell.length_c   1.000
_cell.angle_alpha   90.00
_cell.angle_beta   90.00
_cell.angle_gamma   90.00
#
_symmetry.space_group_name_H-M   'P 1'
#
loop_
_entity.id
_entity.type
_entity.pdbx_description
1 polymer ?
#
loop_
_entity_poly.entity_id
_entity_poly.type
_entity_poly.pdbx_seq_one_letter_code
_entity_poly.pdbx_strand_id
1 'polypeptide(L)'
;MADGLAGKASEEMFFTYQGILYPKLRCSPETFQALQDFVARKDDMMLVAYPKCGTNWCVQILNDLAATVAGAEEENILHTMLEFGAADKYKPT
;
A
#
# COMPACT_ATOMS: atom_id res chain seq x y z
N MET A 1 22.84 -18.74 -25.17
CA MET A 1 23.39 -18.43 -23.84
C MET A 1 23.00 -16.99 -23.49
N ALA A 2 21.87 -16.80 -22.80
CA ALA A 2 21.36 -15.48 -22.41
C ALA A 2 20.76 -15.54 -20.99
N ASP A 3 21.38 -16.33 -20.11
CA ASP A 3 20.83 -16.69 -18.78
C ASP A 3 21.57 -15.98 -17.63
N GLY A 4 22.33 -14.92 -17.93
CA GLY A 4 23.26 -14.29 -16.97
C GLY A 4 22.80 -12.98 -16.33
N LEU A 5 21.69 -12.37 -16.79
CA LEU A 5 21.25 -11.04 -16.32
C LEU A 5 19.94 -11.06 -15.50
N ALA A 6 19.16 -12.14 -15.53
CA ALA A 6 17.88 -12.19 -14.80
C ALA A 6 18.06 -12.37 -13.27
N GLY A 7 19.18 -12.97 -12.82
CA GLY A 7 19.38 -13.35 -11.42
C GLY A 7 19.79 -12.23 -10.46
N LYS A 8 20.59 -11.25 -10.89
CA LYS A 8 21.11 -10.20 -9.98
C LYS A 8 20.08 -9.12 -9.65
N ALA A 9 19.22 -8.78 -10.60
CA ALA A 9 18.23 -7.71 -10.41
C ALA A 9 17.09 -8.14 -9.46
N SER A 10 16.80 -9.44 -9.36
CA SER A 10 15.68 -9.97 -8.58
C SER A 10 15.84 -9.76 -7.07
N GLU A 11 17.01 -10.07 -6.51
CA GLU A 11 17.26 -9.91 -5.06
C GLU A 11 17.42 -8.44 -4.64
N GLU A 12 17.86 -7.57 -5.55
CA GLU A 12 18.00 -6.14 -5.30
C GLU A 12 16.66 -5.39 -5.39
N MET A 13 15.73 -5.84 -6.23
CA MET A 13 14.44 -5.17 -6.47
C MET A 13 13.29 -5.73 -5.63
N PHE A 14 13.41 -6.96 -5.11
CA PHE A 14 12.34 -7.63 -4.36
C PHE A 14 12.82 -8.16 -3.01
N PHE A 15 11.88 -8.34 -2.09
CA PHE A 15 12.08 -9.08 -0.84
C PHE A 15 10.94 -10.06 -0.63
N THR A 16 11.18 -11.09 0.18
CA THR A 16 10.13 -12.04 0.57
C THR A 16 9.66 -11.73 1.98
N TYR A 17 8.35 -11.73 2.19
CA TYR A 17 7.72 -11.61 3.50
C TYR A 17 6.62 -12.64 3.62
N GLN A 18 6.70 -13.48 4.67
CA GLN A 18 5.79 -14.61 4.87
C GLN A 18 5.59 -15.50 3.62
N GLY A 19 6.66 -15.70 2.84
CA GLY A 19 6.62 -16.51 1.62
C GLY A 19 6.09 -15.82 0.37
N ILE A 20 5.69 -14.54 0.45
CA ILE A 20 5.20 -13.74 -0.68
C ILE A 20 6.27 -12.74 -1.13
N LEU A 21 6.43 -12.57 -2.44
CA LEU A 21 7.41 -11.66 -3.05
C LEU A 21 6.85 -10.24 -3.20
N TYR A 22 7.56 -9.24 -2.68
CA TYR A 22 7.17 -7.83 -2.70
C TYR A 22 8.26 -6.92 -3.29
N PRO A 23 7.89 -5.84 -4.00
CA PRO A 23 8.85 -4.89 -4.57
C PRO A 23 9.42 -3.95 -3.50
N LYS A 24 10.75 -3.91 -3.39
CA LYS A 24 11.49 -3.00 -2.49
C LYS A 24 11.30 -1.52 -2.80
N LEU A 25 10.90 -1.19 -4.04
CA LEU A 25 10.67 0.19 -4.46
C LEU A 25 9.63 0.91 -3.60
N ARG A 26 8.63 0.17 -3.11
CA ARG A 26 7.48 0.76 -2.44
C ARG A 26 7.13 0.09 -1.11
N CYS A 27 7.63 -1.12 -0.86
CA CYS A 27 7.37 -1.89 0.35
C CYS A 27 8.68 -2.16 1.11
N SER A 28 8.61 -2.33 2.44
CA SER A 28 9.74 -2.78 3.24
C SER A 28 9.30 -3.78 4.32
N PRO A 29 10.17 -4.73 4.72
CA PRO A 29 9.87 -5.65 5.82
C PRO A 29 9.51 -4.93 7.13
N GLU A 30 10.18 -3.83 7.43
CA GLU A 30 10.00 -3.04 8.66
C GLU A 30 8.61 -2.40 8.68
N THR A 31 8.16 -1.89 7.54
CA THR A 31 6.81 -1.34 7.39
C THR A 31 5.76 -2.42 7.61
N PHE A 32 5.95 -3.61 7.05
CA PHE A 32 5.04 -4.73 7.25
C PHE A 32 5.02 -5.27 8.68
N GLN A 33 6.16 -5.25 9.37
CA GLN A 33 6.22 -5.56 10.79
C GLN A 33 5.44 -4.54 11.61
N ALA A 34 5.65 -3.24 11.36
CA ALA A 34 4.93 -2.18 12.06
C ALA A 34 3.41 -2.22 11.80
N LEU A 35 2.98 -2.64 10.59
CA LEU A 35 1.57 -2.83 10.26
C LEU A 35 0.90 -4.00 11.00
N GLN A 36 1.64 -4.93 11.62
CA GLN A 36 1.01 -6.00 12.41
C GLN A 36 0.28 -5.45 13.63
N ASP A 37 0.74 -4.33 14.18
CA ASP A 37 0.16 -3.66 15.33
C ASP A 37 -0.81 -2.53 14.91
N PHE A 38 -1.11 -2.40 13.61
CA PHE A 38 -2.02 -1.38 13.11
C PHE A 38 -3.45 -1.65 13.60
N VAL A 39 -4.05 -0.63 14.24
CA VAL A 39 -5.43 -0.68 14.72
C VAL A 39 -6.28 0.25 13.87
N ALA A 40 -7.16 -0.34 13.06
CA ALA A 40 -8.18 0.38 12.31
C ALA A 40 -9.28 0.92 13.25
N ARG A 41 -9.82 2.09 12.93
CA ARG A 41 -11.01 2.64 13.59
C ARG A 41 -12.27 1.93 13.08
N LYS A 42 -13.36 2.07 13.83
CA LYS A 42 -14.64 1.41 13.51
C LYS A 42 -15.25 1.91 12.19
N ASP A 43 -14.95 3.14 11.82
CA ASP A 43 -15.44 3.86 10.65
C ASP A 43 -14.43 3.91 9.49
N ASP A 44 -13.24 3.33 9.66
CA ASP A 44 -12.26 3.24 8.57
C ASP A 44 -12.73 2.27 7.48
N MET A 45 -12.56 2.67 6.22
CA MET A 45 -12.81 1.82 5.06
C MET A 45 -11.50 1.44 4.38
N MET A 46 -11.31 0.15 4.08
CA MET A 46 -10.12 -0.37 3.41
C MET A 46 -10.44 -0.84 1.99
N LEU A 47 -9.70 -0.32 1.00
CA LEU A 47 -9.70 -0.84 -0.37
C LEU A 47 -8.55 -1.82 -0.54
N VAL A 48 -8.85 -3.12 -0.62
CA VAL A 48 -7.86 -4.18 -0.84
C VAL A 48 -7.94 -4.69 -2.27
N ALA A 49 -6.82 -4.68 -2.97
CA ALA A 49 -6.75 -4.98 -4.39
C ALA A 49 -5.40 -5.58 -4.75
N TYR A 50 -5.41 -6.60 -5.62
CA TYR A 50 -4.15 -7.11 -6.19
C TYR A 50 -3.58 -6.08 -7.17
N PRO A 51 -2.24 -5.91 -7.27
CA PRO A 51 -1.65 -4.95 -8.18
C PRO A 51 -2.21 -5.07 -9.61
N LYS A 52 -2.51 -3.92 -10.22
CA LYS A 52 -3.01 -3.78 -11.60
C LYS A 52 -4.45 -4.24 -11.85
N CYS A 53 -5.26 -4.54 -10.83
CA CYS A 53 -6.68 -4.88 -11.02
C CYS A 53 -7.62 -3.65 -11.16
N GLY A 54 -7.09 -2.47 -11.46
CA GLY A 54 -7.88 -1.24 -11.59
C GLY A 54 -8.07 -0.44 -10.30
N THR A 55 -7.20 -0.63 -9.29
CA THR A 55 -7.27 0.09 -8.01
C THR A 55 -7.44 1.60 -8.18
N ASN A 56 -6.72 2.21 -9.14
CA ASN A 56 -6.83 3.65 -9.42
C ASN A 56 -8.26 4.10 -9.76
N TRP A 57 -9.01 3.30 -10.52
CA TRP A 57 -10.41 3.61 -10.83
C TRP A 57 -11.30 3.48 -9.59
N CYS A 58 -11.09 2.44 -8.78
CA CYS A 58 -11.81 2.29 -7.52
C CYS A 58 -11.54 3.46 -6.56
N VAL A 59 -10.29 3.94 -6.46
CA VAL A 59 -9.93 5.13 -5.67
C VAL A 59 -10.75 6.34 -6.11
N GLN A 60 -10.82 6.58 -7.41
CA GLN A 60 -11.55 7.74 -7.94
C GLN A 60 -13.05 7.65 -7.60
N ILE A 61 -13.68 6.49 -7.79
CA ILE A 61 -15.10 6.28 -7.46
C ILE A 61 -15.36 6.51 -5.96
N LEU A 62 -14.48 6.01 -5.09
CA LEU A 62 -14.61 6.21 -3.64
C LEU A 62 -14.43 7.69 -3.25
N ASN A 63 -13.51 8.39 -3.89
CA ASN A 63 -13.30 9.81 -3.68
C ASN A 63 -14.54 10.63 -4.10
N ASP A 64 -15.10 10.34 -5.27
CA ASP A 64 -16.30 11.01 -5.78
C ASP A 64 -17.51 10.75 -4.85
N LEU A 65 -17.65 9.51 -4.35
CA LEU A 65 -18.69 9.14 -3.40
C LEU A 65 -18.55 9.92 -2.08
N ALA A 66 -17.35 9.93 -1.51
CA ALA A 66 -17.09 10.63 -0.26
C ALA A 66 -17.32 12.14 -0.39
N ALA A 67 -16.86 12.77 -1.48
CA ALA A 67 -17.12 14.18 -1.76
C ALA A 67 -18.62 14.49 -1.89
N THR A 68 -19.38 13.57 -2.50
CA THR A 68 -20.85 13.72 -2.63
C THR A 68 -21.56 13.63 -1.29
N VAL A 69 -21.10 12.77 -0.39
CA VAL A 69 -21.74 12.53 0.91
C VAL A 69 -21.32 13.56 1.97
N ALA A 70 -20.05 13.97 1.98
CA ALA A 70 -19.48 14.87 2.99
C ALA A 70 -19.72 16.37 2.72
N GLY A 71 -20.06 16.74 1.48
CA GLY A 71 -20.04 18.14 1.05
C GLY A 71 -18.61 18.56 0.69
N ALA A 72 -18.46 19.35 -0.38
CA ALA A 72 -17.24 19.50 -1.18
C ALA A 72 -16.03 20.24 -0.55
N GLU A 73 -15.66 19.96 0.71
CA GLU A 73 -14.61 20.70 1.43
C GLU A 73 -13.48 19.83 2.01
N GLU A 74 -13.43 18.51 1.76
CA GLU A 74 -12.25 17.70 2.13
C GLU A 74 -11.33 17.47 0.94
N GLU A 75 -10.37 18.40 0.79
CA GLU A 75 -9.22 18.26 -0.09
C GLU A 75 -8.46 16.96 0.22
N ASN A 76 -8.27 16.16 -0.84
CA ASN A 76 -7.45 14.96 -0.83
C ASN A 76 -7.77 14.00 0.33
N ILE A 77 -8.70 13.08 0.06
CA ILE A 77 -8.67 11.75 0.68
C ILE A 77 -7.37 11.10 0.19
N LEU A 78 -6.27 11.45 0.86
CA LEU A 78 -4.96 10.94 0.59
C LEU A 78 -5.07 9.46 0.94
N HIS A 79 -5.27 8.62 -0.08
CA HIS A 79 -5.26 7.18 0.04
C HIS A 79 -3.98 6.79 0.77
N THR A 80 -4.07 6.58 2.08
CA THR A 80 -2.98 6.05 2.88
C THR A 80 -2.86 4.61 2.45
N MET A 81 -2.06 4.35 1.41
CA MET A 81 -1.71 2.99 1.08
C MET A 81 -0.76 2.50 2.17
N LEU A 82 -1.20 1.52 2.96
CA LEU A 82 -0.52 1.08 4.17
C LEU A 82 0.90 0.60 3.88
N GLU A 83 1.10 -0.02 2.73
CA GLU A 83 2.39 -0.57 2.32
C GLU A 83 3.41 0.51 1.93
N PHE A 84 2.98 1.77 1.77
CA PHE A 84 3.73 2.86 1.16
C PHE A 84 3.99 3.95 2.19
N GLY A 85 5.09 3.82 2.94
CA GLY A 85 5.47 4.82 3.93
C GLY A 85 6.69 4.42 4.76
N ALA A 86 7.11 5.30 5.65
CA ALA A 86 8.10 4.96 6.67
C ALA A 86 7.43 4.14 7.79
N ALA A 87 8.11 3.11 8.28
CA ALA A 87 7.62 2.27 9.37
C ALA A 87 7.22 3.09 10.62
N ASP A 88 7.87 4.24 10.83
CA ASP A 88 7.59 5.16 11.95
C ASP A 88 6.15 5.71 11.95
N LYS A 89 5.46 5.71 10.81
CA LYS A 89 4.06 6.16 10.70
C LYS A 89 3.10 5.29 11.52
N TYR A 90 3.44 4.03 11.77
CA TYR A 90 2.54 3.05 12.39
C TYR A 90 2.89 2.77 13.86
N LYS A 91 3.84 3.51 14.44
CA LYS A 91 4.17 3.37 15.86
C LYS A 91 3.00 3.89 16.71
N PRO A 92 2.49 3.10 17.67
CA PRO A 92 1.48 3.59 18.62
C PRO A 92 2.07 4.76 19.41
N THR A 93 1.30 5.85 19.50
CA THR A 93 1.67 7.08 20.22
C THR A 93 1.55 6.89 21.73
#